data_AF-X1D0U4-F1
#
_entry.id   AF-X1D0U4-F1
#
_cell.length_a   1.000
_cell.length_b   1.000
_cell.length_c   1.000
_cell.angle_alpha   90.00
_cell.angle_beta   90.00
_cell.angle_gamma   90.00
#
_symmetry.space_group_name_H-M   'P 1'
#
loop_
_entity.id
_entity.type
_entity.pdbx_description
1 polymer ?
#
loop_
_entity_poly.entity_id
_entity_poly.type
_entity_poly.pdbx_seq_one_letter_code
_entity_poly.pdbx_strand_id
1 'polypeptide(L)' 'FKSTKDIFCLRVDRMVDSYRKISINNLELKVPGAPLHERIQLRIVPDKESGVSEVRFWHKDNFLGNQKVKNSELNLVRF' A
#
# COMPACT_ATOMS: atom_id res chain seq x y z
N PHE A 1 13.20 -11.86 1.70
CA PHE A 1 13.55 -10.63 2.43
C PHE A 1 12.34 -10.23 3.27
N LYS A 2 12.42 -10.27 4.61
CA LYS A 2 11.36 -9.79 5.53
C LYS A 2 12.00 -8.71 6.39
N SER A 3 11.62 -7.45 6.20
CA SER A 3 12.11 -6.35 7.04
C SER A 3 11.29 -6.28 8.32
N THR A 4 11.87 -5.77 9.42
CA THR A 4 11.13 -5.48 10.66
C THR A 4 9.93 -4.55 10.40
N LYS A 5 10.04 -3.69 9.38
CA LYS A 5 8.97 -2.82 8.89
C LYS A 5 7.78 -3.59 8.31
N ASP A 6 7.99 -4.78 7.76
CA ASP A 6 6.91 -5.65 7.26
C ASP A 6 6.24 -6.45 8.39
N ILE A 7 6.88 -6.55 9.56
CA ILE A 7 6.31 -7.19 10.76
C ILE A 7 5.31 -6.23 11.41
N PHE A 8 5.72 -4.97 11.63
CA PHE A 8 4.89 -3.91 12.20
C PHE A 8 4.36 -2.97 11.11
N CYS A 9 3.46 -3.49 10.27
CA CYS A 9 2.77 -2.70 9.24
C CYS A 9 1.26 -2.85 9.35
N LEU A 10 0.53 -1.82 8.88
CA LEU A 10 -0.89 -1.94 8.63
C LEU A 10 -1.08 -2.76 7.35
N ARG A 11 -1.84 -3.84 7.43
CA ARG A 11 -2.15 -4.69 6.28
C ARG A 11 -3.56 -4.40 5.81
N VAL A 12 -3.70 -4.18 4.51
CA VAL A 12 -4.98 -3.92 3.87
C VAL A 12 -5.04 -4.73 2.58
N ASP A 13 -6.11 -5.47 2.37
CA ASP A 13 -6.35 -6.15 1.10
C ASP A 13 -7.28 -5.30 0.24
N ARG A 14 -6.86 -4.99 -1.00
CA ARG A 14 -7.68 -4.25 -1.96
C ARG A 14 -7.72 -4.96 -3.30
N MET A 15 -8.86 -4.87 -3.96
CA MET A 15 -9.00 -5.32 -5.33
C MET A 15 -8.41 -4.28 -6.27
N VAL A 16 -7.65 -4.75 -7.25
CA VAL A 16 -7.11 -3.93 -8.32
C VAL A 16 -8.17 -3.74 -9.38
N ASP A 17 -8.44 -2.48 -9.72
CA ASP A 17 -9.38 -2.12 -10.77
C ASP A 17 -8.80 -2.40 -12.18
N SER A 18 -9.65 -2.37 -13.20
CA SER A 18 -9.33 -2.56 -14.62
C SER A 18 -8.19 -1.67 -15.11
N TYR A 19 -7.98 -0.51 -14.47
CA TYR A 19 -6.91 0.43 -14.76
C TYR A 19 -5.60 0.16 -14.01
N ARG A 20 -5.47 -0.99 -13.33
CA ARG A 20 -4.35 -1.33 -12.43
C ARG A 20 -4.15 -0.29 -11.33
N LYS A 21 -5.28 0.23 -10.83
CA LYS A 21 -5.32 1.18 -9.73
C LYS A 21 -5.95 0.52 -8.52
N ILE A 22 -5.57 1.01 -7.36
CA ILE A 22 -6.28 0.76 -6.12
C ILE A 22 -6.69 2.09 -5.52
N SER A 23 -7.85 2.11 -4.87
CA SER A 23 -8.32 3.28 -4.14
C SER A 23 -8.23 2.99 -2.64
N ILE A 24 -7.48 3.83 -1.94
CA ILE A 24 -7.40 3.83 -0.47
C ILE A 24 -7.92 5.20 -0.02
N ASN A 25 -9.11 5.21 0.59
CA ASN A 25 -9.80 6.43 0.97
C ASN A 25 -9.95 7.38 -0.23
N ASN A 26 -9.25 8.52 -0.19
CA ASN A 26 -9.29 9.54 -1.25
C ASN A 26 -8.10 9.47 -2.21
N LEU A 27 -7.26 8.44 -2.09
CA LEU A 27 -6.04 8.29 -2.86
C LEU A 27 -6.15 7.12 -3.84
N GLU A 28 -5.87 7.40 -5.10
CA GLU A 28 -5.68 6.39 -6.13
C GLU A 28 -4.18 6.10 -6.31
N LEU A 29 -3.79 4.85 -6.05
CA LEU A 29 -2.43 4.39 -6.28
C LEU A 29 -2.40 3.47 -7.50
N LYS A 30 -1.54 3.79 -8.46
CA LYS A 30 -1.30 2.92 -9.62
C LYS A 30 -0.32 1.82 -9.22
N VAL A 31 -0.68 0.57 -9.47
CA VAL A 31 0.15 -0.59 -9.13
C VAL A 31 0.73 -1.19 -10.42
N PRO A 32 1.97 -0.84 -10.78
CA PRO A 32 2.61 -1.42 -11.97
C PRO A 32 2.77 -2.93 -11.78
N GLY A 33 2.41 -3.71 -12.79
CA GLY A 33 2.51 -5.18 -12.76
C GLY A 33 1.44 -5.91 -11.95
N ALA A 34 0.44 -5.20 -11.42
CA ALA A 34 -0.67 -5.86 -10.74
C ALA A 34 -1.57 -6.65 -11.71
N PRO A 35 -2.04 -7.84 -11.31
CA PRO A 35 -3.06 -8.56 -12.06
C PRO A 35 -4.40 -7.82 -11.97
N LEU A 36 -5.12 -7.81 -13.08
CA LEU A 36 -6.44 -7.18 -13.18
C LEU A 36 -7.46 -7.99 -12.37
N HIS A 37 -8.36 -7.30 -11.66
CA HIS A 37 -9.42 -7.91 -10.84
C HIS A 37 -8.94 -8.87 -9.75
N GLU A 38 -7.64 -8.85 -9.42
CA GLU A 38 -7.11 -9.64 -8.31
C GLU A 38 -7.01 -8.79 -7.03
N ARG A 39 -7.08 -9.47 -5.89
CA ARG A 39 -6.81 -8.86 -4.59
C ARG A 39 -5.31 -8.86 -4.35
N ILE A 40 -4.78 -7.69 -4.03
CA ILE A 40 -3.39 -7.51 -3.63
C ILE A 40 -3.33 -7.10 -2.16
N GLN A 41 -2.25 -7.51 -1.50
CA GLN A 41 -1.97 -7.14 -0.13
C GLN A 41 -1.14 -5.86 -0.11
N LEU A 42 -1.64 -4.86 0.61
CA LEU A 42 -0.96 -3.60 0.86
C LEU A 42 -0.36 -3.64 2.25
N ARG A 43 0.92 -3.30 2.34
CA ARG A 43 1.61 -3.12 3.61
C ARG A 43 1.98 -1.66 3.75
N ILE A 44 1.35 -0.99 4.71
CA ILE A 44 1.51 0.44 4.93
C ILE A 44 2.36 0.62 6.19
N VAL A 45 3.49 1.28 6.02
CA VAL A 45 4.43 1.59 7.09
C VAL A 45 4.42 3.11 7.28
N PRO A 46 3.70 3.63 8.28
CA PRO A 46 3.72 5.06 8.57
C PRO A 46 5.08 5.46 9.17
N ASP A 47 5.72 6.44 8.55
CA ASP A 47 6.93 7.09 9.07
C ASP A 47 6.51 8.35 9.82
N LYS A 48 6.51 8.26 11.16
CA LYS A 48 6.08 9.37 12.03
C LYS A 48 7.03 10.56 11.98
N GLU A 49 8.31 10.33 11.71
CA GLU A 49 9.34 11.38 11.68
C GLU A 49 9.21 12.23 10.41
N SER A 50 8.95 11.61 9.27
CA SER A 50 8.88 12.27 7.97
C SER A 50 7.46 12.71 7.56
N GLY A 51 6.43 12.26 8.28
CA GLY A 51 5.03 12.53 7.95
C GLY A 51 4.53 11.84 6.66
N VAL A 52 5.31 10.89 6.15
CA VAL A 52 4.97 10.07 4.97
C VAL A 52 4.79 8.63 5.39
N SER A 53 4.00 7.89 4.63
CA SER A 53 3.82 6.44 4.80
C SER A 53 4.30 5.75 3.54
N GLU A 54 5.04 4.67 3.74
CA GLU A 54 5.47 3.81 2.65
C GLU A 54 4.42 2.73 2.43
N VAL A 55 3.80 2.73 1.25
CA VAL A 55 2.82 1.74 0.82
C VAL A 55 3.53 0.74 -0.09
N ARG A 56 3.57 -0.52 0.34
CA ARG A 56 4.19 -1.62 -0.40
C ARG A 56 3.10 -2.54 -0.97
N PHE A 57 3.27 -2.90 -2.23
CA PHE A 57 2.33 -3.75 -2.97
C PHE A 57 2.87 -5.18 -3.02
N TRP A 58 2.07 -6.13 -2.54
CA TRP A 58 2.38 -7.55 -2.54
C TRP A 58 1.27 -8.36 -3.19
N HIS A 59 1.63 -9.35 -3.99
CA HIS A 59 0.70 -10.28 -4.61
C HIS A 59 1.28 -11.69 -4.60
N LYS A 60 0.61 -12.64 -3.94
CA LYS A 60 1.04 -14.05 -3.83
C LYS A 60 2.55 -14.16 -3.49
N ASP A 61 2.96 -13.46 -2.44
CA ASP A 61 4.36 -13.36 -1.96
C ASP A 61 5.37 -12.68 -2.92
N ASN A 62 4.91 -12.16 -4.06
CA ASN A 62 5.71 -11.31 -4.93
C ASN A 62 5.57 -9.84 -4.57
N PHE A 63 6.70 -9.15 -4.45
CA PHE A 63 6.74 -7.71 -4.25
C PHE A 63 6.58 -7.02 -5.61
N LEU A 64 5.49 -6.27 -5.79
CA LEU A 64 5.19 -5.55 -7.03
C LEU A 64 5.79 -4.15 -7.05
N GLY A 65 6.04 -3.54 -5.88
CA GLY A 65 6.65 -2.22 -5.78
C GLY A 65 6.31 -1.51 -4.47
N ASN A 66 6.81 -0.28 -4.34
CA ASN A 66 6.47 0.62 -3.24
C ASN A 66 6.18 2.03 -3.75
N GLN A 67 5.35 2.76 -3.02
CA GLN A 67 5.06 4.17 -3.22
C GLN A 67 5.04 4.90 -1.87
N LYS A 68 5.61 6.10 -1.83
CA LYS A 68 5.55 6.97 -0.66
C LYS A 68 4.37 7.91 -0.79
N VAL A 69 3.59 8.01 0.27
CA VAL A 69 2.34 8.77 0.30
C VAL A 69 2.33 9.62 1.55
N LYS A 70 1.79 10.84 1.50
CA LYS A 70 1.66 11.66 2.72
C LYS A 70 0.65 11.03 3.68
N ASN A 71 0.94 11.06 4.98
CA ASN A 71 0.04 10.50 5.99
C ASN A 71 -1.35 11.18 5.96
N SER A 72 -1.39 12.49 5.70
CA SER A 72 -2.64 13.27 5.57
C SER A 72 -3.60 12.73 4.51
N GLU A 73 -3.08 12.20 3.40
CA GLU A 73 -3.88 11.65 2.29
C GLU A 73 -4.40 10.25 2.61
N LEU A 74 -3.64 9.48 3.41
CA LEU A 74 -3.97 8.11 3.73
C LEU A 74 -5.13 7.99 4.72
N ASN A 75 -5.37 9.01 5.56
CA ASN A 75 -6.50 9.10 6.52
C ASN A 75 -6.82 7.77 7.26
N LEU A 76 -5.83 6.89 7.39
CA LEU A 76 -6.03 5.49 7.80
C LEU A 76 -6.13 5.38 9.32
N VAL A 77 -5.53 6.33 10.04
CA VAL A 77 -5.60 6.41 11.49
C VAL A 77 -5.49 7.88 11.88
N ARG A 78 -6.53 8.43 12.52
CA ARG A 78 -6.34 9.60 13.39
C ARG A 78 -5.59 9.08 14.62
N PHE A 79 -4.30 9.39 14.72
CA PHE A 79 -3.52 9.15 15.93
C PHE A 79 -3.79 10.26 16.95
#